data_AF-A0A2C9L2C1-F1
#
_entry.id   AF-A0A2C9L2C1-F1
#
_cell.length_a   1.000
_cell.length_b   1.000
_cell.length_c   1.000
_cell.angle_alpha   90.00
_cell.angle_beta   90.00
_cell.angle_gamma   90.00
#
_symmetry.space_group_name_H-M   'P 1'
#
loop_
_entity.id
_entity.type
_entity.pdbx_description
1 polymer ?
#
loop_
_entity_poly.entity_id
_entity_poly.type
_entity_poly.pdbx_seq_one_letter_code
_entity_poly.pdbx_strand_id
1 'polypeptide(L)'
;MDDGKPMMRTAAGGKEAAITCNTFQVQFNKLLKDAIYDLFISFVRAENIVSVFKKYSQKVLVDKDIEIVKRKAEYKGNIEANEELLNRLVTYNDWFPCLLQCLRDKDVNQGHVAQQMEDIGDFLRKELERELENQKFQYSTVSSSA
;
A
#
# COMPACT_ATOMS: atom_id res chain seq x y z
N MET A 1 -41.68 -25.56 38.33
CA MET A 1 -40.22 -25.67 38.19
C MET A 1 -39.99 -25.92 36.70
N ASP A 2 -40.37 -25.03 35.80
CA ASP A 2 -39.80 -23.72 35.49
C ASP A 2 -38.28 -23.75 35.21
N ASP A 3 -38.03 -23.71 33.91
CA ASP A 3 -36.99 -23.02 33.15
C ASP A 3 -35.50 -23.30 33.39
N GLY A 4 -34.94 -24.04 32.43
CA GLY A 4 -33.51 -24.15 32.18
C GLY A 4 -33.18 -24.04 30.69
N LYS A 5 -33.62 -22.95 30.04
CA LYS A 5 -33.28 -22.62 28.64
C LYS A 5 -31.96 -21.83 28.61
N PRO A 6 -30.85 -22.37 28.08
CA PRO A 6 -29.67 -21.57 27.83
C PRO A 6 -29.89 -20.68 26.60
N MET A 7 -29.95 -19.37 26.83
CA MET A 7 -29.94 -18.33 25.81
C MET A 7 -28.59 -18.25 25.09
N MET A 8 -28.67 -17.99 23.78
CA MET A 8 -27.57 -17.69 22.87
C MET A 8 -26.72 -16.50 23.31
N ARG A 9 -25.43 -16.46 22.89
CA ARG A 9 -24.82 -15.22 22.37
C ARG A 9 -23.84 -15.51 21.23
N THR A 10 -24.28 -15.12 20.05
CA THR A 10 -23.56 -15.03 18.78
C THR A 10 -22.44 -13.98 18.87
N ALA A 11 -21.18 -14.38 18.69
CA ALA A 11 -20.07 -13.46 18.48
C ALA A 11 -19.88 -13.22 16.97
N ALA A 12 -20.58 -12.23 16.41
CA ALA A 12 -20.49 -11.86 14.99
C ALA A 12 -19.91 -10.45 14.74
N GLY A 13 -19.31 -9.80 15.74
CA GLY A 13 -18.81 -8.41 15.61
C GLY A 13 -17.37 -8.23 15.11
N GLY A 14 -16.61 -9.30 14.87
CA GLY A 14 -15.16 -9.21 14.60
C GLY A 14 -14.73 -9.29 13.13
N LYS A 15 -15.62 -9.73 12.22
CA LYS A 15 -15.23 -9.99 10.81
C LYS A 15 -15.45 -8.79 9.88
N GLU A 16 -16.45 -7.96 10.15
CA GLU A 16 -16.77 -6.83 9.26
C GLU A 16 -15.68 -5.76 9.26
N ALA A 17 -15.20 -5.33 10.43
CA ALA A 17 -14.17 -4.28 10.53
C ALA A 17 -12.83 -4.68 9.87
N ALA A 18 -12.46 -5.96 9.93
CA ALA A 18 -11.23 -6.48 9.30
C ALA A 18 -11.33 -6.51 7.76
N ILE A 19 -12.52 -6.76 7.21
CA ILE A 19 -12.77 -6.77 5.77
C ILE A 19 -12.75 -5.34 5.19
N THR A 20 -13.29 -4.37 5.92
CA THR A 20 -13.28 -2.95 5.51
C THR A 20 -11.87 -2.37 5.49
N CYS A 21 -11.06 -2.68 6.50
CA CYS A 21 -9.67 -2.22 6.61
C CYS A 21 -8.78 -2.74 5.46
N ASN A 22 -8.97 -4.00 5.05
CA ASN A 22 -8.21 -4.60 3.95
C ASN A 22 -8.59 -4.01 2.58
N THR A 23 -9.88 -3.79 2.34
CA THR A 23 -10.37 -3.24 1.06
C THR A 23 -9.90 -1.80 0.84
N PHE A 24 -9.93 -0.97 1.88
CA PHE A 24 -9.46 0.41 1.82
C PHE A 24 -7.95 0.49 1.51
N GLN A 25 -7.14 -0.33 2.19
CA GLN A 25 -5.70 -0.37 1.97
C GLN A 25 -5.36 -0.80 0.53
N VAL A 26 -6.07 -1.78 -0.03
CA VAL A 26 -5.88 -2.23 -1.41
C VAL A 26 -6.21 -1.13 -2.41
N GLN A 27 -7.32 -0.40 -2.20
CA GLN A 27 -7.69 0.73 -3.05
C GLN A 27 -6.66 1.86 -2.99
N PHE A 28 -6.23 2.22 -1.77
CA PHE A 28 -5.20 3.23 -1.58
C PHE A 28 -3.88 2.82 -2.25
N ASN A 29 -3.43 1.58 -2.08
CA ASN A 29 -2.21 1.08 -2.73
C ASN A 29 -2.29 1.16 -4.26
N LYS A 30 -3.46 0.86 -4.84
CA LYS A 30 -3.68 0.98 -6.28
C LYS A 30 -3.59 2.44 -6.74
N LEU A 31 -4.32 3.33 -6.09
CA LEU A 31 -4.30 4.77 -6.41
C LEU A 31 -2.90 5.36 -6.28
N LEU A 32 -2.20 5.01 -5.20
CA LEU A 32 -0.86 5.48 -4.94
C LEU A 32 0.12 4.98 -6.00
N LYS A 33 0.05 3.69 -6.35
CA LYS A 33 0.87 3.12 -7.42
C LYS A 33 0.68 3.87 -8.72
N ASP A 34 -0.57 4.10 -9.13
CA ASP A 34 -0.88 4.76 -10.39
C ASP A 34 -0.39 6.20 -10.37
N ALA A 35 -0.52 6.90 -9.24
CA ALA A 35 -0.08 8.30 -9.09
C ALA A 35 1.44 8.48 -9.09
N ILE A 36 2.21 7.52 -8.55
CA ILE A 36 3.68 7.61 -8.54
C ILE A 36 4.33 6.94 -9.75
N TYR A 37 3.54 6.31 -10.64
CA TYR A 37 4.03 5.43 -11.69
C TYR A 37 5.10 6.11 -12.56
N ASP A 38 4.77 7.23 -13.20
CA ASP A 38 5.68 7.90 -14.14
C ASP A 38 6.97 8.37 -13.45
N LEU A 39 6.84 8.89 -12.23
CA LEU A 39 7.96 9.31 -11.41
C LEU A 39 8.85 8.11 -11.03
N PHE A 40 8.24 6.98 -10.68
CA PHE A 40 8.95 5.76 -10.35
C PHE A 40 9.71 5.21 -11.55
N ILE A 41 9.04 5.05 -12.70
CA ILE A 41 9.65 4.50 -13.92
C ILE A 41 10.80 5.40 -14.41
N SER A 42 10.64 6.72 -14.33
CA SER A 42 11.60 7.69 -14.88
C SER A 42 12.90 7.79 -14.07
N PHE A 43 12.81 7.68 -12.74
CA PHE A 43 13.95 7.97 -11.87
C PHE A 43 14.53 6.73 -11.20
N VAL A 44 13.73 5.72 -10.88
CA VAL A 44 14.20 4.56 -10.11
C VAL A 44 14.93 3.58 -11.02
N ARG A 45 15.99 2.95 -10.49
CA ARG A 45 16.62 1.78 -11.10
C ARG A 45 16.34 0.56 -10.23
N ALA A 46 15.62 -0.41 -10.79
CA ALA A 46 15.19 -1.60 -10.06
C ALA A 46 16.38 -2.34 -9.42
N GLU A 47 17.47 -2.50 -10.15
CA GLU A 47 18.66 -3.23 -9.69
C GLU A 47 19.31 -2.61 -8.45
N ASN A 48 19.39 -1.27 -8.42
CA ASN A 48 19.98 -0.54 -7.30
C ASN A 48 19.10 -0.66 -6.07
N ILE A 49 17.80 -0.47 -6.24
CA ILE A 49 16.89 -0.38 -5.09
C ILE A 49 16.61 -1.76 -4.47
N VAL A 50 16.47 -2.83 -5.26
CA VAL A 50 16.22 -4.18 -4.72
C VAL A 50 17.35 -4.68 -3.81
N SER A 51 18.58 -4.18 -4.01
CA SER A 51 19.72 -4.54 -3.18
C SER A 51 19.65 -3.94 -1.76
N VAL A 52 18.96 -2.81 -1.59
CA VAL A 52 18.87 -2.10 -0.31
C VAL A 52 17.59 -2.41 0.47
N PHE A 53 16.55 -2.97 -0.18
CA PHE A 53 15.26 -3.26 0.47
C PHE A 53 15.39 -4.10 1.75
N LYS A 54 16.25 -5.12 1.73
CA LYS A 54 16.47 -5.99 2.89
C LYS A 54 17.09 -5.29 4.09
N LYS A 55 17.75 -4.13 3.90
CA LYS A 55 18.27 -3.34 5.03
C LYS A 55 17.15 -2.72 5.86
N TYR A 56 16.05 -2.32 5.22
CA TYR A 56 14.95 -1.59 5.85
C TYR A 56 13.77 -2.50 6.23
N SER A 57 13.48 -3.52 5.42
CA SER A 57 12.44 -4.48 5.74
C SER A 57 12.78 -5.89 5.24
N GLN A 58 12.75 -6.84 6.16
CA GLN A 58 12.85 -8.27 5.82
C GLN A 58 11.54 -8.83 5.24
N LYS A 59 10.42 -8.11 5.46
CA LYS A 59 9.06 -8.54 5.11
C LYS A 59 8.60 -8.06 3.73
N VAL A 60 9.18 -6.98 3.22
CA VAL A 60 8.88 -6.42 1.89
C VAL A 60 9.87 -7.00 0.88
N LEU A 61 9.36 -7.50 -0.25
CA LEU A 61 10.12 -8.19 -1.31
C LEU A 61 10.94 -9.38 -0.79
N VAL A 62 10.35 -10.57 -0.81
CA VAL A 62 11.08 -11.82 -0.53
C VAL A 62 12.16 -12.08 -1.59
N ASP A 63 13.12 -12.96 -1.30
CA ASP A 63 14.27 -13.19 -2.19
C ASP A 63 13.85 -13.62 -3.61
N LYS A 64 12.77 -14.41 -3.70
CA LYS A 64 12.16 -14.80 -4.97
C LYS A 64 11.68 -13.59 -5.80
N ASP A 65 11.13 -12.57 -5.15
CA ASP A 65 10.67 -11.36 -5.85
C ASP A 65 11.85 -10.55 -6.37
N ILE A 66 12.88 -10.41 -5.55
CA ILE A 66 14.13 -9.74 -5.92
C ILE A 66 14.74 -10.43 -7.14
N GLU A 67 14.78 -11.76 -7.13
CA GLU A 67 15.30 -12.55 -8.25
C GLU A 67 14.49 -12.34 -9.53
N ILE A 68 13.15 -12.32 -9.44
CA ILE A 68 12.28 -12.07 -10.60
C ILE A 68 12.52 -10.68 -11.19
N VAL A 69 12.61 -9.65 -10.33
CA VAL A 69 12.87 -8.28 -10.77
C VAL A 69 14.25 -8.17 -11.44
N LYS A 70 15.29 -8.78 -10.85
CA LYS A 70 16.64 -8.82 -11.43
C LYS A 70 16.68 -9.51 -12.79
N ARG A 71 16.07 -10.70 -12.91
CA ARG A 71 15.97 -11.39 -14.20
C ARG A 71 15.23 -10.54 -15.23
N LYS A 72 14.19 -9.82 -14.82
CA LYS A 72 13.46 -8.95 -15.75
C LYS A 72 14.31 -7.76 -16.21
N ALA A 73 15.11 -7.18 -15.32
CA ALA A 73 16.06 -6.13 -15.67
C ALA A 73 17.09 -6.64 -16.69
N GLU A 74 17.62 -7.84 -16.49
CA GLU A 74 18.58 -8.48 -17.38
C GLU A 74 18.01 -8.77 -18.78
N TYR A 75 16.80 -9.30 -18.87
CA TYR A 75 16.23 -9.77 -20.14
C TYR A 75 15.35 -8.75 -20.88
N LYS A 76 14.72 -7.82 -20.17
CA LYS A 76 13.74 -6.88 -20.75
C LYS A 76 14.16 -5.42 -20.60
N GLY A 77 15.07 -5.12 -19.69
CA GLY A 77 15.49 -3.77 -19.40
C GLY A 77 14.82 -3.17 -18.16
N ASN A 78 15.26 -1.97 -17.81
CA ASN A 78 14.93 -1.34 -16.54
C ASN A 78 13.46 -0.91 -16.42
N ILE A 79 12.80 -0.55 -17.53
CA ILE A 79 11.39 -0.10 -17.50
C ILE A 79 10.49 -1.25 -17.04
N GLU A 80 10.58 -2.40 -17.71
CA GLU A 80 9.81 -3.60 -17.40
C GLU A 80 10.14 -4.17 -16.01
N ALA A 81 11.39 -4.00 -15.57
CA ALA A 81 11.81 -4.35 -14.22
C ALA A 81 11.22 -3.43 -13.16
N ASN A 82 11.19 -2.13 -13.40
CA ASN A 82 10.55 -1.15 -12.52
C ASN A 82 9.04 -1.39 -12.41
N GLU A 83 8.37 -1.68 -13.53
CA GLU A 83 6.95 -2.06 -13.54
C GLU A 83 6.69 -3.30 -12.70
N GLU A 84 7.51 -4.35 -12.88
CA GLU A 84 7.41 -5.57 -12.09
C GLU A 84 7.65 -5.33 -10.60
N LEU A 85 8.66 -4.53 -10.28
CA LEU A 85 8.99 -4.14 -8.91
C LEU A 85 7.79 -3.43 -8.26
N LEU A 86 7.24 -2.42 -8.93
CA LEU A 86 6.11 -1.65 -8.41
C LEU A 86 4.85 -2.51 -8.25
N ASN A 87 4.58 -3.40 -9.21
CA ASN A 87 3.48 -4.38 -9.15
C ASN A 87 3.61 -5.35 -7.96
N ARG A 88 4.83 -5.73 -7.60
CA ARG A 88 5.07 -6.60 -6.44
C ARG A 88 4.96 -5.83 -5.14
N LEU A 89 5.53 -4.63 -5.07
CA LEU A 89 5.55 -3.81 -3.86
C LEU A 89 4.14 -3.58 -3.30
N VAL A 90 3.17 -3.22 -4.14
CA VAL A 90 1.79 -2.91 -3.70
C VAL A 90 1.07 -4.06 -2.98
N THR A 91 1.57 -5.29 -3.12
CA THR A 91 1.01 -6.47 -2.45
C THR A 91 1.48 -6.62 -1.01
N TYR A 92 2.51 -5.88 -0.61
CA TYR A 92 3.08 -5.92 0.73
C TYR A 92 2.48 -4.83 1.60
N ASN A 93 2.28 -5.14 2.88
CA ASN A 93 2.03 -4.11 3.89
C ASN A 93 3.31 -3.27 4.07
N ASP A 94 3.13 -1.99 4.36
CA ASP A 94 4.22 -1.03 4.60
C ASP A 94 5.23 -0.89 3.46
N TRP A 95 4.85 -1.30 2.24
CA TRP A 95 5.72 -1.22 1.07
C TRP A 95 6.16 0.21 0.75
N PHE A 96 5.25 1.17 0.92
CA PHE A 96 5.49 2.55 0.53
C PHE A 96 6.46 3.27 1.47
N PRO A 97 6.27 3.28 2.81
CA PRO A 97 7.28 3.79 3.73
C PRO A 97 8.66 3.12 3.55
N CYS A 98 8.67 1.80 3.31
CA CYS A 98 9.91 1.07 3.05
C CYS A 98 10.58 1.55 1.74
N LEU A 99 9.82 1.77 0.67
CA LEU A 99 10.32 2.31 -0.58
C LEU A 99 10.95 3.69 -0.38
N LEU A 100 10.28 4.59 0.34
CA LEU A 100 10.80 5.94 0.61
C LEU A 100 12.13 5.89 1.37
N GLN A 101 12.27 4.98 2.34
CA GLN A 101 13.54 4.76 3.05
C GLN A 101 14.64 4.25 2.10
N CYS A 102 14.31 3.32 1.21
CA CYS A 102 15.26 2.80 0.23
C CYS A 102 15.75 3.88 -0.73
N LEU A 103 14.85 4.77 -1.19
CA LEU A 103 15.22 5.89 -2.06
C LEU A 103 16.11 6.92 -1.34
N ARG A 104 15.92 7.08 -0.03
CA ARG A 104 16.74 7.95 0.83
C ARG A 104 18.05 7.29 1.29
N ASP A 105 18.27 6.00 1.02
CA ASP A 105 19.51 5.30 1.36
C ASP A 105 20.68 6.02 0.66
N LYS A 106 21.80 6.17 1.37
CA LYS A 106 23.03 6.78 0.85
C LYS A 106 23.54 6.11 -0.44
N ASP A 107 23.28 4.82 -0.62
CA ASP A 107 23.72 4.04 -1.76
C ASP A 107 22.81 4.27 -2.99
N VAL A 108 21.57 4.71 -2.78
CA VAL A 108 20.60 5.03 -3.84
C VAL A 108 20.58 6.54 -4.14
N ASN A 109 20.64 7.36 -3.10
CA ASN A 109 20.74 8.83 -3.14
C ASN A 109 19.65 9.51 -3.99
N GLN A 110 18.41 9.05 -3.86
CA GLN A 110 17.22 9.58 -4.54
C GLN A 110 16.24 10.24 -3.56
N GLY A 111 16.78 10.93 -2.55
CA GLY A 111 15.97 11.57 -1.51
C GLY A 111 14.95 12.59 -2.04
N HIS A 112 15.26 13.28 -3.14
CA HIS A 112 14.32 14.21 -3.79
C HIS A 112 13.12 13.49 -4.43
N VAL A 113 13.35 12.34 -5.06
CA VAL A 113 12.28 11.49 -5.61
C VAL A 113 11.41 10.95 -4.48
N ALA A 114 12.04 10.51 -3.38
CA ALA A 114 11.34 10.06 -2.19
C ALA A 114 10.42 11.15 -1.65
N GLN A 115 10.90 12.40 -1.58
CA GLN A 115 10.07 13.52 -1.11
C GLN A 115 8.87 13.75 -2.03
N GLN A 116 9.07 13.79 -3.34
CA GLN A 116 7.97 13.97 -4.30
C GLN A 116 6.93 12.85 -4.20
N MET A 117 7.36 11.59 -4.04
CA MET A 117 6.44 10.48 -3.83
C MET A 117 5.68 10.61 -2.51
N GLU A 118 6.37 10.97 -1.43
CA GLU A 118 5.76 11.19 -0.12
C GLU A 118 4.68 12.27 -0.17
N ASP A 119 4.95 13.40 -0.84
CA ASP A 119 3.99 14.49 -1.02
C ASP A 119 2.74 14.01 -1.79
N ILE A 120 2.90 13.18 -2.83
CA ILE A 120 1.79 12.55 -3.56
C ILE A 120 0.99 11.62 -2.62
N GLY A 121 1.67 10.80 -1.83
CA GLY A 121 1.03 9.88 -0.89
C GLY A 121 0.23 10.59 0.19
N ASP A 122 0.76 11.68 0.74
CA ASP A 122 0.09 12.51 1.73
C ASP A 122 -1.11 13.25 1.15
N PHE A 123 -1.00 13.73 -0.08
CA PHE A 123 -2.12 14.33 -0.79
C PHE A 123 -3.26 13.33 -0.98
N LEU A 124 -2.97 12.13 -1.51
CA LEU A 124 -3.97 11.09 -1.73
C LEU A 124 -4.63 10.61 -0.44
N ARG A 125 -3.83 10.47 0.64
CA ARG A 125 -4.36 10.06 1.95
C ARG A 125 -5.39 11.07 2.46
N LYS A 126 -5.05 12.37 2.41
CA LYS A 126 -5.95 13.45 2.85
C LYS A 126 -7.23 13.50 2.02
N GLU A 127 -7.12 13.32 0.71
CA GLU A 127 -8.30 13.35 -0.16
C GLU A 127 -9.25 12.18 0.16
N LEU A 128 -8.71 10.98 0.31
CA LEU A 128 -9.48 9.79 0.63
C LEU A 128 -10.13 9.87 2.03
N GLU A 129 -9.46 10.48 3.00
CA GLU A 129 -10.01 10.74 4.34
C GLU A 129 -11.22 11.69 4.27
N ARG A 130 -11.15 12.76 3.46
CA ARG A 130 -12.28 13.69 3.25
C ARG A 130 -13.46 13.00 2.58
N GLU A 131 -13.22 12.17 1.57
CA GLU A 131 -14.29 11.42 0.89
C GLU A 131 -15.02 10.49 1.86
N LEU A 132 -14.28 9.82 2.75
CA LEU A 132 -14.85 8.96 3.77
C LEU A 132 -15.70 9.74 4.79
N GLU A 133 -15.24 10.92 5.20
CA GLU A 133 -15.99 11.81 6.10
C GLU A 133 -17.29 12.32 5.46
N ASN A 134 -17.22 12.74 4.19
CA ASN A 134 -18.38 13.20 3.43
C ASN A 134 -19.44 12.09 3.28
N GLN A 135 -19.02 10.84 3.01
CA GLN A 135 -19.96 9.72 2.95
C GLN A 135 -20.65 9.47 4.30
N LYS A 136 -19.92 9.48 5.41
CA LYS A 136 -20.50 9.29 6.76
C LYS A 136 -21.56 10.34 7.09
N PHE A 137 -21.34 11.59 6.66
CA PHE A 137 -22.29 12.68 6.89
C PHE A 137 -23.59 12.47 6.10
N GLN A 138 -23.51 12.04 4.84
CA GLN A 138 -24.69 11.80 4.00
C GLN A 138 -25.60 10.69 4.55
N TYR A 139 -25.06 9.63 5.14
CA TYR A 139 -25.88 8.56 5.72
C TYR A 139 -26.51 8.95 7.07
N SER A 140 -25.93 9.91 7.79
CA SER A 140 -26.45 10.35 9.10
C SER A 140 -27.67 11.26 8.96
N THR A 141 -27.77 12.05 7.88
CA THR A 141 -28.91 12.94 7.62
C THR A 141 -30.17 12.21 7.15
N VAL A 142 -30.05 11.04 6.51
CA VAL A 142 -31.22 10.26 6.04
C VAL A 142 -31.88 9.44 7.14
N SER A 143 -31.16 9.08 8.21
CA SER A 143 -31.69 8.26 9.31
C SER A 143 -32.44 9.04 10.39
N SER A 144 -32.41 10.38 10.36
CA SER A 144 -33.13 11.25 11.31
C SER A 144 -34.45 11.82 10.76
N SER A 145 -34.91 11.35 9.59
CA SER A 145 -36.19 11.76 8.98
C SER A 145 -37.19 10.61 8.80
N ALA A 146 -36.98 9.49 9.50
CA ALA A 146 -37.92 8.37 9.55
C ALA A 146 -38.62 8.30 10.92
#